data_AF-A0A7Y6X8T4-F1
#
_entry.id   AF-A0A7Y6X8T4-F1
#
_cell.length_a   1.000
_cell.length_b   1.000
_cell.length_c   1.000
_cell.angle_alpha   90.00
_cell.angle_beta   90.00
_cell.angle_gamma   90.00
#
_symmetry.space_group_name_H-M   'P 1'
#
loop_
_entity.id
_entity.type
_entity.pdbx_description
1 polymer ?
#
loop_
_entity_poly.entity_id
_entity_poly.type
_entity_poly.pdbx_seq_one_letter_code
_entity_poly.pdbx_strand_id
1 'polypeptide(L)'
;MWPRPFWHRRAMRVHFHPLPPASRGRSTRTLARRAADVGSSLTLALLGALLLTTGTARAQVQASQAIDVQQYKPGPGAYDVLGLHGARVGKHLDWNLGLSVNYAEDPLNLLDPRRDEFVYRIVDSQLSVDLMGAVALFDRVELGVSLPLTTTTSQPATAISPTLANGAAGTGVGDLRLVPKLRLLSTEGGLHLALVAPVTLPTAGAADYLGAKGLTFQPRLAAEWVGDSLRLLANVGVNLRGEQQLRNLRVGNEFTYGVGAEVPLTQKLSVAATLAGALGLKESNSEERPLEALGAVKYRVTKELSAHVGAGPGLTRGYGTPGFRLLGGLAWTASSPAATSPSHCVLGPEDFDGFQDDDNCLDPDDDNDGILDGPDVCPGEPETFNGYQDEDGCPDALDEHTAPTGTGSTPTQSTPLTLAPPAVDTDGDGLIDTEDRCPIEPEDMDGFEDTDGCPDLDNDRDGVPDAVDACPLEAETINGVKDEDGCPDKGKSSVRLEGSRIVILEKVYFATGKDVILPKSYSLLAQVSAVLKANPQLERVRVEGHTDDQGSDTSNLDLSQRRANNVREFLVKSGTAPERLEAVGYGEAKPVESNATTRGRENNRRVEFNIVKTAEPSAREATP
;
A
#
# COMPACT_ATOMS: atom_id res chain seq x y z
N MET A 1 -13.99 -28.20 35.11
CA MET A 1 -14.18 -27.57 36.43
C MET A 1 -13.41 -26.26 36.41
N TRP A 2 -14.13 -25.15 36.27
CA TRP A 2 -13.61 -23.77 36.32
C TRP A 2 -14.21 -23.13 37.58
N PRO A 3 -13.47 -22.39 38.43
CA PRO A 3 -14.06 -21.66 39.53
C PRO A 3 -14.43 -20.22 39.12
N ARG A 4 -15.60 -19.79 39.61
CA ARG A 4 -16.20 -18.46 39.42
C ARG A 4 -15.69 -17.47 40.48
N PRO A 5 -15.67 -16.16 40.20
CA PRO A 5 -15.66 -15.13 41.24
C PRO A 5 -17.06 -14.52 41.48
N PHE A 6 -17.25 -14.17 42.75
CA PHE A 6 -18.37 -13.51 43.41
C PHE A 6 -18.32 -11.99 43.22
N TRP A 7 -19.44 -11.33 42.87
CA TRP A 7 -19.65 -9.90 43.16
C TRP A 7 -21.13 -9.62 43.50
N HIS A 8 -21.34 -9.07 44.70
CA HIS A 8 -22.62 -8.60 45.22
C HIS A 8 -22.95 -7.20 44.69
N ARG A 9 -24.21 -6.98 44.30
CA ARG A 9 -24.78 -5.67 43.95
C ARG A 9 -25.17 -4.87 45.20
N ARG A 10 -24.80 -3.59 45.25
CA ARG A 10 -25.57 -2.53 45.95
C ARG A 10 -25.78 -1.36 44.98
N ALA A 11 -27.00 -0.87 44.96
CA ALA A 11 -27.47 0.23 44.14
C ALA A 11 -27.27 1.58 44.86
N MET A 12 -26.86 2.61 44.12
CA MET A 12 -27.11 4.01 44.48
C MET A 12 -27.47 4.83 43.24
N ARG A 13 -28.43 5.73 43.45
CA ARG A 13 -29.16 6.55 42.47
C ARG A 13 -28.35 7.78 42.09
N VAL A 14 -28.53 8.24 40.85
CA VAL A 14 -28.06 9.55 40.37
C VAL A 14 -29.25 10.51 40.30
N HIS A 15 -29.10 11.70 40.87
CA HIS A 15 -30.07 12.80 40.81
C HIS A 15 -29.91 13.62 39.52
N PHE A 16 -31.03 13.91 38.86
CA PHE A 16 -31.12 14.85 37.73
C PHE A 16 -31.67 16.19 38.22
N HIS A 17 -31.01 17.30 37.86
CA HIS A 17 -31.53 18.66 38.02
C HIS A 17 -32.40 19.07 36.80
N PRO A 18 -33.56 19.72 37.00
CA PRO A 18 -34.41 20.19 35.92
C PRO A 18 -34.13 21.65 35.51
N LEU A 19 -34.22 21.91 34.19
CA LEU A 19 -34.21 23.25 33.58
C LEU A 19 -35.61 23.93 33.67
N PRO A 20 -35.70 25.28 33.69
CA PRO A 20 -36.96 26.01 33.88
C PRO A 20 -37.77 26.21 32.58
N PRO A 21 -39.09 26.50 32.68
CA PRO A 21 -40.03 26.42 31.57
C PRO A 21 -40.22 27.72 30.76
N ALA A 22 -40.60 27.54 29.49
CA ALA A 22 -40.94 28.58 28.52
C ALA A 22 -42.31 29.24 28.78
N SER A 23 -42.34 30.58 28.73
CA SER A 23 -43.56 31.39 28.79
C SER A 23 -44.18 31.62 27.40
N ARG A 24 -45.48 31.34 27.26
CA ARG A 24 -46.32 31.69 26.11
C ARG A 24 -46.65 33.19 26.09
N GLY A 25 -46.55 33.82 24.92
CA GLY A 25 -47.12 35.14 24.63
C GLY A 25 -47.67 35.21 23.21
N ARG A 26 -48.97 35.52 23.09
CA ARG A 26 -49.74 35.78 21.84
C ARG A 26 -49.68 37.29 21.52
N SER A 27 -49.56 37.67 20.24
CA SER A 27 -50.21 38.84 19.59
C SER A 27 -49.61 39.01 18.18
N THR A 28 -50.29 38.66 17.09
CA THR A 28 -51.16 39.47 16.19
C THR A 28 -50.60 40.78 15.60
N ARG A 29 -50.77 40.86 14.26
CA ARG A 29 -50.86 42.04 13.35
C ARG A 29 -49.60 42.47 12.56
N THR A 30 -49.62 42.04 11.30
CA THR A 30 -49.54 42.87 10.06
C THR A 30 -48.91 44.26 10.17
N LEU A 31 -47.86 44.49 9.38
CA LEU A 31 -47.71 45.68 8.54
C LEU A 31 -46.83 45.34 7.32
N ALA A 32 -47.35 45.71 6.15
CA ALA A 32 -46.80 45.49 4.82
C ALA A 32 -46.07 46.75 4.31
N ARG A 33 -45.34 46.58 3.20
CA ARG A 33 -44.83 47.58 2.22
C ARG A 33 -43.56 48.34 2.69
N ARG A 34 -42.49 48.50 1.90
CA ARG A 34 -42.28 48.60 0.44
C ARG A 34 -40.80 48.24 0.11
N ALA A 35 -40.55 47.41 -0.91
CA ALA A 35 -40.01 47.78 -2.25
C ALA A 35 -38.46 47.93 -2.29
N ALA A 36 -37.68 47.41 -3.24
CA ALA A 36 -37.95 46.65 -4.47
C ALA A 36 -36.63 46.02 -5.00
N ASP A 37 -36.81 44.98 -5.83
CA ASP A 37 -36.02 44.54 -7.01
C ASP A 37 -34.50 44.28 -6.93
N VAL A 38 -34.08 43.02 -7.17
CA VAL A 38 -33.77 42.46 -8.51
C VAL A 38 -33.43 40.95 -8.40
N GLY A 39 -34.24 40.12 -9.06
CA GLY A 39 -33.83 38.90 -9.79
C GLY A 39 -33.30 37.68 -9.04
N SER A 40 -34.17 36.82 -8.49
CA SER A 40 -33.84 35.42 -8.20
C SER A 40 -35.05 34.52 -8.40
N SER A 41 -35.18 33.97 -9.61
CA SER A 41 -36.15 32.92 -9.93
C SER A 41 -35.58 32.02 -11.03
N LEU A 42 -34.55 31.23 -10.72
CA LEU A 42 -34.09 30.11 -11.57
C LEU A 42 -33.16 29.17 -10.80
N THR A 43 -33.54 28.78 -9.59
CA THR A 43 -32.89 27.70 -8.83
C THR A 43 -33.97 26.99 -8.00
N LEU A 44 -33.93 25.66 -7.94
CA LEU A 44 -34.91 24.75 -7.31
C LEU A 44 -36.18 24.36 -8.11
N ALA A 45 -36.06 24.04 -9.40
CA ALA A 45 -37.11 23.31 -10.12
C ALA A 45 -36.63 22.04 -10.87
N LEU A 46 -35.38 21.59 -10.66
CA LEU A 46 -34.82 20.42 -11.36
C LEU A 46 -34.49 19.21 -10.47
N LEU A 47 -34.59 19.32 -9.14
CA LEU A 47 -34.38 18.18 -8.22
C LEU A 47 -35.67 17.41 -7.85
N GLY A 48 -36.85 17.91 -8.24
CA GLY A 48 -38.14 17.32 -7.82
C GLY A 48 -38.74 16.28 -8.77
N ALA A 49 -38.18 16.08 -9.97
CA ALA A 49 -38.82 15.30 -11.04
C ALA A 49 -38.20 13.92 -11.31
N LEU A 50 -37.15 13.51 -10.59
CA LEU A 50 -36.45 12.23 -10.83
C LEU A 50 -36.66 11.15 -9.76
N LEU A 51 -37.64 11.30 -8.86
CA LEU A 51 -37.83 10.43 -7.68
C LEU A 51 -39.12 9.58 -7.67
N LEU A 52 -39.76 9.34 -8.81
CA LEU A 52 -40.99 8.54 -8.86
C LEU A 52 -40.94 7.40 -9.89
N THR A 53 -40.17 6.35 -9.56
CA THR A 53 -40.45 4.97 -10.01
C THR A 53 -40.07 3.97 -8.91
N THR A 54 -40.90 3.82 -7.88
CA THR A 54 -40.78 2.68 -6.95
C THR A 54 -41.35 1.43 -7.59
N GLY A 55 -40.54 0.70 -8.36
CA GLY A 55 -40.80 -0.68 -8.73
C GLY A 55 -40.11 -1.62 -7.75
N THR A 56 -40.79 -2.05 -6.69
CA THR A 56 -40.24 -3.09 -5.80
C THR A 56 -40.48 -4.46 -6.42
N ALA A 57 -39.50 -4.96 -7.16
CA ALA A 57 -39.32 -6.39 -7.40
C ALA A 57 -38.03 -6.81 -6.71
N ARG A 58 -38.12 -7.38 -5.50
CA ARG A 58 -36.97 -8.05 -4.86
C ARG A 58 -36.71 -9.36 -5.60
N ALA A 59 -35.95 -9.29 -6.69
CA ALA A 59 -35.33 -10.45 -7.28
C ALA A 59 -34.24 -10.99 -6.33
N GLN A 60 -34.10 -12.30 -6.23
CA GLN A 60 -32.93 -12.90 -5.56
C GLN A 60 -31.67 -12.44 -6.29
N VAL A 61 -30.86 -11.62 -5.62
CA VAL A 61 -29.63 -11.07 -6.17
C VAL A 61 -28.64 -12.20 -6.44
N GLN A 62 -28.37 -12.46 -7.72
CA GLN A 62 -27.35 -13.40 -8.15
C GLN A 62 -25.96 -12.76 -8.01
N ALA A 63 -24.98 -13.53 -7.50
CA ALA A 63 -23.62 -13.05 -7.22
C ALA A 63 -22.91 -12.41 -8.43
N SER A 64 -23.39 -12.67 -9.66
CA SER A 64 -22.93 -12.07 -10.91
C SER A 64 -23.15 -10.55 -11.02
N GLN A 65 -24.18 -10.01 -10.36
CA GLN A 65 -24.53 -8.57 -10.42
C GLN A 65 -24.01 -7.75 -9.23
N ALA A 66 -23.31 -8.42 -8.30
CA ALA A 66 -22.78 -7.86 -7.07
C ALA A 66 -21.43 -7.15 -7.22
N ILE A 67 -20.92 -7.06 -8.45
CA ILE A 67 -19.64 -6.45 -8.75
C ILE A 67 -19.85 -4.94 -8.81
N ASP A 68 -19.09 -4.20 -8.01
CA ASP A 68 -19.02 -2.76 -8.13
C ASP A 68 -18.19 -2.40 -9.36
N VAL A 69 -18.89 -1.95 -10.41
CA VAL A 69 -18.30 -1.61 -11.71
C VAL A 69 -17.71 -0.20 -11.71
N GLN A 70 -17.99 0.61 -10.69
CA GLN A 70 -17.59 2.00 -10.63
C GLN A 70 -16.23 2.16 -9.91
N GLN A 71 -15.15 2.22 -10.69
CA GLN A 71 -13.80 2.43 -10.14
C GLN A 71 -13.55 3.87 -9.69
N TYR A 72 -14.05 4.86 -10.46
CA TYR A 72 -13.94 6.26 -10.11
C TYR A 72 -14.87 6.61 -8.94
N LYS A 73 -14.31 6.88 -7.77
CA LYS A 73 -15.05 7.30 -6.58
C LYS A 73 -14.52 8.64 -6.09
N PRO A 74 -15.23 9.76 -6.36
CA PRO A 74 -14.75 11.07 -5.94
C PRO A 74 -14.58 11.13 -4.42
N GLY A 75 -13.55 11.85 -3.99
CA GLY A 75 -13.28 12.07 -2.58
C GLY A 75 -14.12 13.24 -2.03
N PRO A 76 -14.66 13.14 -0.81
CA PRO A 76 -15.48 14.20 -0.22
C PRO A 76 -14.67 15.35 0.37
N GLY A 77 -13.33 15.27 0.42
CA GLY A 77 -12.47 16.30 1.01
C GLY A 77 -12.26 17.50 0.09
N ALA A 78 -11.98 18.67 0.67
CA ALA A 78 -11.77 19.92 -0.07
C ALA A 78 -10.55 19.87 -1.02
N TYR A 79 -9.57 19.05 -0.66
CA TYR A 79 -8.30 18.92 -1.34
C TYR A 79 -8.23 17.71 -2.27
N ASP A 80 -9.27 16.90 -2.38
CA ASP A 80 -9.26 15.72 -3.24
C ASP A 80 -9.27 16.13 -4.73
N VAL A 81 -8.62 15.34 -5.60
CA VAL A 81 -8.43 15.65 -7.03
C VAL A 81 -8.79 14.43 -7.87
N LEU A 82 -9.87 14.52 -8.65
CA LEU A 82 -10.30 13.50 -9.63
C LEU A 82 -10.21 12.06 -9.10
N GLY A 83 -10.82 11.79 -7.94
CA GLY A 83 -10.85 10.45 -7.34
C GLY A 83 -9.61 10.08 -6.51
N LEU A 84 -8.54 10.86 -6.57
CA LEU A 84 -7.41 10.77 -5.64
C LEU A 84 -7.67 11.60 -4.39
N HIS A 85 -7.24 11.08 -3.24
CA HIS A 85 -7.37 11.80 -1.97
C HIS A 85 -6.15 12.69 -1.73
N GLY A 86 -6.39 13.95 -1.37
CA GLY A 86 -5.37 14.84 -0.86
C GLY A 86 -4.95 14.47 0.57
N ALA A 87 -3.73 14.81 0.94
CA ALA A 87 -3.18 14.55 2.27
C ALA A 87 -3.48 15.69 3.26
N ARG A 88 -3.81 16.88 2.75
CA ARG A 88 -4.20 18.02 3.59
C ARG A 88 -5.59 17.84 4.22
N VAL A 89 -5.75 18.45 5.39
CA VAL A 89 -6.98 18.54 6.18
C VAL A 89 -7.23 20.03 6.45
N GLY A 90 -8.49 20.45 6.41
CA GLY A 90 -8.89 21.83 6.72
C GLY A 90 -8.73 22.17 8.21
N LYS A 91 -9.11 23.39 8.59
CA LYS A 91 -9.14 23.81 10.00
C LYS A 91 -10.33 23.18 10.72
N HIS A 92 -10.31 23.22 12.06
CA HIS A 92 -11.36 22.69 12.89
C HIS A 92 -12.70 23.33 12.52
N LEU A 93 -13.68 22.48 12.23
CA LEU A 93 -15.01 22.82 11.77
C LEU A 93 -15.07 23.46 10.38
N ASP A 94 -14.03 23.33 9.55
CA ASP A 94 -14.17 23.59 8.11
C ASP A 94 -15.06 22.51 7.48
N TRP A 95 -16.05 22.97 6.71
CA TRP A 95 -16.98 22.11 5.99
C TRP A 95 -16.68 22.12 4.50
N ASN A 96 -16.75 20.95 3.86
CA ASN A 96 -16.78 20.83 2.42
C ASN A 96 -18.08 20.15 1.99
N LEU A 97 -18.76 20.69 0.99
CA LEU A 97 -19.94 20.10 0.37
C LEU A 97 -19.67 19.95 -1.13
N GLY A 98 -19.82 18.74 -1.64
CA GLY A 98 -19.51 18.40 -3.02
C GLY A 98 -20.70 17.77 -3.74
N LEU A 99 -20.81 18.07 -5.03
CA LEU A 99 -21.65 17.37 -5.99
C LEU A 99 -20.77 16.94 -7.15
N SER A 100 -20.72 15.66 -7.46
CA SER A 100 -19.99 15.14 -8.62
C SER A 100 -20.94 14.36 -9.51
N VAL A 101 -20.86 14.58 -10.82
CA VAL A 101 -21.58 13.84 -11.85
C VAL A 101 -20.55 13.17 -12.72
N ASN A 102 -20.72 11.88 -13.00
CA ASN A 102 -19.83 11.16 -13.89
C ASN A 102 -20.59 10.15 -14.75
N TYR A 103 -20.23 10.10 -16.02
CA TYR A 103 -20.77 9.19 -17.03
C TYR A 103 -19.64 8.30 -17.54
N ALA A 104 -19.83 6.99 -17.46
CA ALA A 104 -18.91 5.97 -17.92
C ALA A 104 -19.54 5.19 -19.08
N GLU A 105 -18.83 5.14 -20.21
CA GLU A 105 -19.20 4.33 -21.37
C GLU A 105 -18.52 2.96 -21.30
N ASP A 106 -19.30 1.89 -21.55
CA ASP A 106 -18.82 0.52 -21.66
C ASP A 106 -17.92 0.07 -20.48
N PRO A 107 -18.29 0.29 -19.19
CA PRO A 107 -17.40 -0.01 -18.07
C PRO A 107 -17.31 -1.51 -17.74
N LEU A 108 -18.19 -2.36 -18.28
CA LEU A 108 -18.09 -3.81 -18.14
C LEU A 108 -18.58 -4.55 -19.39
N ASN A 109 -17.65 -5.19 -20.09
CA ASN A 109 -17.92 -5.87 -21.36
C ASN A 109 -17.34 -7.28 -21.41
N LEU A 110 -17.85 -8.09 -22.34
CA LEU A 110 -17.33 -9.40 -22.68
C LEU A 110 -16.58 -9.33 -24.01
N LEU A 111 -15.31 -9.70 -23.98
CA LEU A 111 -14.43 -9.76 -25.14
C LEU A 111 -14.40 -11.19 -25.72
N ASP A 112 -14.46 -11.34 -27.05
CA ASP A 112 -14.09 -12.58 -27.74
C ASP A 112 -12.61 -12.51 -28.15
N PRO A 113 -11.70 -13.26 -27.49
CA PRO A 113 -10.28 -13.19 -27.77
C PRO A 113 -9.89 -13.72 -29.16
N ARG A 114 -10.79 -14.40 -29.87
CA ARG A 114 -10.51 -14.92 -31.22
C ARG A 114 -10.65 -13.84 -32.30
N ARG A 115 -11.51 -12.84 -32.05
CA ARG A 115 -11.80 -11.74 -32.99
C ARG A 115 -11.27 -10.39 -32.50
N ASP A 116 -10.76 -10.35 -31.27
CA ASP A 116 -10.38 -9.13 -30.54
C ASP A 116 -11.51 -8.08 -30.51
N GLU A 117 -12.75 -8.54 -30.41
CA GLU A 117 -13.94 -7.70 -30.50
C GLU A 117 -14.82 -7.88 -29.24
N PHE A 118 -15.39 -6.78 -28.75
CA PHE A 118 -16.38 -6.83 -27.67
C PHE A 118 -17.70 -7.36 -28.23
N VAL A 119 -18.03 -8.59 -27.85
CA VAL A 119 -19.24 -9.26 -28.36
C VAL A 119 -20.47 -8.86 -27.56
N TYR A 120 -20.29 -8.38 -26.33
CA TYR A 120 -21.41 -8.03 -25.46
C TYR A 120 -21.04 -6.97 -24.41
N ARG A 121 -21.96 -6.05 -24.17
CA ARG A 121 -21.84 -5.00 -23.16
C ARG A 121 -22.71 -5.33 -21.96
N ILE A 122 -22.08 -5.81 -20.89
CA ILE A 122 -22.78 -6.21 -19.66
C ILE A 122 -23.27 -4.98 -18.90
N VAL A 123 -22.50 -3.90 -18.95
CA VAL A 123 -22.92 -2.54 -18.60
C VAL A 123 -22.53 -1.65 -19.78
N ASP A 124 -23.53 -1.11 -20.47
CA ASP A 124 -23.37 -0.27 -21.66
C ASP A 124 -23.07 1.18 -21.26
N SER A 125 -23.78 1.69 -20.25
CA SER A 125 -23.42 2.98 -19.66
C SER A 125 -23.79 3.04 -18.18
N GLN A 126 -23.07 3.89 -17.45
CA GLN A 126 -23.37 4.20 -16.07
C GLN A 126 -23.25 5.70 -15.82
N LEU A 127 -24.31 6.31 -15.32
CA LEU A 127 -24.33 7.70 -14.87
C LEU A 127 -24.50 7.72 -13.35
N SER A 128 -23.56 8.36 -12.65
CA SER A 128 -23.58 8.48 -11.19
C SER A 128 -23.54 9.94 -10.77
N VAL A 129 -24.35 10.27 -9.78
CA VAL A 129 -24.40 11.56 -9.09
C VAL A 129 -24.02 11.34 -7.63
N ASP A 130 -22.84 11.79 -7.24
CA ASP A 130 -22.30 11.65 -5.89
C ASP A 130 -22.58 12.92 -5.07
N LEU A 131 -23.36 12.78 -4.01
CA LEU A 131 -23.55 13.80 -2.98
C LEU A 131 -22.51 13.60 -1.89
N MET A 132 -21.72 14.62 -1.60
CA MET A 132 -20.54 14.50 -0.73
C MET A 132 -20.52 15.59 0.33
N GLY A 133 -20.02 15.24 1.51
CA GLY A 133 -19.76 16.21 2.57
C GLY A 133 -18.57 15.78 3.41
N ALA A 134 -17.77 16.71 3.89
CA ALA A 134 -16.71 16.45 4.85
C ALA A 134 -16.63 17.57 5.89
N VAL A 135 -16.19 17.21 7.09
CA VAL A 135 -15.88 18.14 8.17
C VAL A 135 -14.49 17.86 8.71
N ALA A 136 -13.68 18.90 8.85
CA ALA A 136 -12.37 18.81 9.49
C ALA A 136 -12.49 19.04 11.01
N LEU A 137 -11.69 18.31 11.78
CA LEU A 137 -11.70 18.27 13.24
C LEU A 137 -10.25 18.35 13.75
N PHE A 138 -10.03 19.23 14.74
CA PHE A 138 -8.73 19.38 15.43
C PHE A 138 -7.54 19.57 14.48
N ASP A 139 -7.76 20.21 13.31
CA ASP A 139 -6.75 20.44 12.27
C ASP A 139 -5.98 19.19 11.80
N ARG A 140 -6.51 17.99 12.10
CA ARG A 140 -5.79 16.73 11.94
C ARG A 140 -6.66 15.60 11.40
N VAL A 141 -7.95 15.62 11.68
CA VAL A 141 -8.90 14.58 11.25
C VAL A 141 -9.91 15.19 10.29
N GLU A 142 -10.22 14.52 9.19
CA GLU A 142 -11.34 14.87 8.32
C GLU A 142 -12.29 13.68 8.26
N LEU A 143 -13.57 13.93 8.52
CA LEU A 143 -14.64 12.94 8.43
C LEU A 143 -15.50 13.24 7.22
N GLY A 144 -15.35 12.42 6.17
CA GLY A 144 -16.12 12.51 4.94
C GLY A 144 -17.28 11.51 4.86
N VAL A 145 -18.31 11.87 4.11
CA VAL A 145 -19.41 11.02 3.68
C VAL A 145 -19.69 11.24 2.19
N SER A 146 -20.03 10.18 1.47
CA SER A 146 -20.40 10.21 0.06
C SER A 146 -21.55 9.24 -0.20
N LEU A 147 -22.58 9.73 -0.88
CA LEU A 147 -23.78 8.99 -1.25
C LEU A 147 -23.98 9.06 -2.77
N PRO A 148 -23.74 7.97 -3.50
CA PRO A 148 -23.96 7.91 -4.93
C PRO A 148 -25.44 7.65 -5.27
N LEU A 149 -25.95 8.31 -6.28
CA LEU A 149 -27.18 7.96 -6.99
C LEU A 149 -26.80 7.52 -8.40
N THR A 150 -27.02 6.26 -8.72
CA THR A 150 -26.51 5.65 -9.94
C THR A 150 -27.65 5.15 -10.80
N THR A 151 -27.53 5.38 -12.11
CA THR A 151 -28.34 4.76 -13.13
C THR A 151 -27.43 3.96 -14.06
N THR A 152 -27.82 2.71 -14.30
CA THR A 152 -27.05 1.74 -15.08
C THR A 152 -27.93 1.20 -16.20
N THR A 153 -27.40 1.22 -17.42
CA THR A 153 -28.03 0.61 -18.59
C THR A 153 -27.18 -0.53 -19.11
N SER A 154 -27.83 -1.56 -19.64
CA SER A 154 -27.13 -2.69 -20.25
C SER A 154 -27.94 -3.32 -21.38
N GLN A 155 -27.26 -4.14 -22.18
CA GLN A 155 -27.89 -4.88 -23.27
C GLN A 155 -28.37 -6.27 -22.79
N PRO A 156 -29.55 -6.74 -23.24
CA PRO A 156 -30.02 -8.08 -22.93
C PRO A 156 -29.06 -9.17 -23.42
N ALA A 157 -28.53 -9.98 -22.50
CA ALA A 157 -27.48 -10.98 -22.78
C ALA A 157 -27.96 -12.42 -22.63
N THR A 158 -29.12 -12.73 -23.25
CA THR A 158 -29.76 -14.06 -23.25
C THR A 158 -28.82 -15.17 -23.73
N ALA A 159 -27.92 -14.89 -24.68
CA ALA A 159 -26.97 -15.85 -25.24
C ALA A 159 -25.79 -16.18 -24.31
N ILE A 160 -25.56 -15.39 -23.25
CA ILE A 160 -24.41 -15.51 -22.34
C ILE A 160 -24.81 -16.22 -21.05
N SER A 161 -25.93 -15.81 -20.46
CA SER A 161 -26.48 -16.44 -19.27
C SER A 161 -27.99 -16.18 -19.19
N PRO A 162 -28.80 -17.18 -18.81
CA PRO A 162 -30.23 -16.98 -18.51
C PRO A 162 -30.47 -15.88 -17.46
N THR A 163 -29.46 -15.63 -16.60
CA THR A 163 -29.51 -14.62 -15.53
C THR A 163 -29.33 -13.18 -16.01
N LEU A 164 -28.81 -12.97 -17.23
CA LEU A 164 -28.69 -11.65 -17.86
C LEU A 164 -29.68 -11.49 -19.02
N ALA A 165 -30.68 -12.38 -19.12
CA ALA A 165 -31.63 -12.42 -20.23
C ALA A 165 -32.41 -11.10 -20.45
N ASN A 166 -32.63 -10.33 -19.38
CA ASN A 166 -33.37 -9.06 -19.44
C ASN A 166 -32.46 -7.83 -19.41
N GLY A 167 -31.14 -8.00 -19.32
CA GLY A 167 -30.21 -6.93 -18.93
C GLY A 167 -30.43 -6.47 -17.48
N ALA A 168 -29.52 -5.64 -16.98
CA ALA A 168 -29.68 -4.75 -15.83
C ALA A 168 -30.04 -3.33 -16.29
N ALA A 169 -31.18 -2.82 -15.83
CA ALA A 169 -31.58 -1.43 -15.99
C ALA A 169 -32.05 -0.93 -14.62
N GLY A 170 -31.13 -0.40 -13.83
CA GLY A 170 -31.35 -0.02 -12.44
C GLY A 170 -31.12 1.47 -12.25
N THR A 171 -32.02 2.16 -11.55
CA THR A 171 -31.77 3.49 -10.99
C THR A 171 -32.00 3.42 -9.50
N GLY A 172 -31.02 3.83 -8.72
CA GLY A 172 -31.11 3.75 -7.27
C GLY A 172 -30.01 4.50 -6.55
N VAL A 173 -30.17 4.56 -5.24
CA VAL A 173 -29.10 5.01 -4.33
C VAL A 173 -28.11 3.87 -4.22
N GLY A 174 -26.84 4.14 -4.48
CA GLY A 174 -25.74 3.20 -4.31
C GLY A 174 -25.27 3.10 -2.85
N ASP A 175 -24.13 2.47 -2.66
CA ASP A 175 -23.61 2.20 -1.31
C ASP A 175 -23.05 3.46 -0.63
N LEU A 176 -23.51 3.72 0.60
CA LEU A 176 -23.04 4.83 1.43
C LEU A 176 -21.56 4.62 1.77
N ARG A 177 -20.74 5.67 1.57
CA ARG A 177 -19.31 5.67 1.85
C ARG A 177 -18.96 6.63 2.96
N LEU A 178 -18.27 6.12 3.98
CA LEU A 178 -17.64 6.92 5.04
C LEU A 178 -16.15 7.04 4.72
N VAL A 179 -15.57 8.23 4.86
CA VAL A 179 -14.19 8.54 4.45
C VAL A 179 -13.47 9.25 5.59
N PRO A 180 -13.06 8.53 6.65
CA PRO A 180 -12.16 9.10 7.64
C PRO A 180 -10.76 9.30 7.04
N LYS A 181 -10.16 10.44 7.33
CA LYS A 181 -8.81 10.83 6.94
C LYS A 181 -8.10 11.39 8.16
N LEU A 182 -6.86 10.94 8.37
CA LEU A 182 -5.98 11.36 9.44
C LEU A 182 -4.71 11.93 8.82
N ARG A 183 -4.42 13.22 9.08
CA ARG A 183 -3.15 13.86 8.75
C ARG A 183 -2.05 13.26 9.63
N LEU A 184 -1.08 12.62 8.99
CA LEU A 184 0.07 12.02 9.65
C LEU A 184 1.24 13.00 9.74
N LEU A 185 1.48 13.72 8.64
CA LEU A 185 2.59 14.67 8.52
C LEU A 185 2.17 15.88 7.70
N SER A 186 2.71 17.02 8.06
CA SER A 186 2.62 18.26 7.30
C SER A 186 3.88 19.06 7.55
N THR A 187 4.62 19.36 6.49
CA THR A 187 5.89 20.10 6.58
C THR A 187 5.76 21.48 5.97
N GLU A 188 6.63 22.41 6.36
CA GLU A 188 6.72 23.73 5.74
C GLU A 188 7.17 23.65 4.27
N GLY A 189 7.96 22.63 3.91
CA GLY A 189 8.40 22.36 2.53
C GLY A 189 7.30 21.85 1.59
N GLY A 190 6.03 21.90 2.03
CA GLY A 190 4.86 21.54 1.22
C GLY A 190 4.59 20.04 1.10
N LEU A 191 5.37 19.18 1.76
CA LEU A 191 5.10 17.74 1.83
C LEU A 191 4.07 17.44 2.93
N HIS A 192 3.04 16.71 2.57
CA HIS A 192 1.96 16.27 3.44
C HIS A 192 1.71 14.77 3.26
N LEU A 193 1.39 14.08 4.36
CA LEU A 193 1.06 12.67 4.37
C LEU A 193 -0.20 12.44 5.20
N ALA A 194 -1.11 11.61 4.71
CA ALA A 194 -2.31 11.22 5.42
C ALA A 194 -2.62 9.73 5.25
N LEU A 195 -3.26 9.15 6.26
CA LEU A 195 -3.94 7.88 6.18
C LEU A 195 -5.41 8.14 5.89
N VAL A 196 -5.93 7.58 4.80
CA VAL A 196 -7.35 7.63 4.44
C VAL A 196 -7.91 6.23 4.52
N ALA A 197 -9.03 6.03 5.20
CA ALA A 197 -9.58 4.70 5.44
C ALA A 197 -11.06 4.61 5.05
N PRO A 198 -11.40 4.75 3.75
CA PRO A 198 -12.78 4.67 3.29
C PRO A 198 -13.44 3.32 3.63
N VAL A 199 -14.67 3.39 4.09
CA VAL A 199 -15.55 2.25 4.34
C VAL A 199 -16.80 2.42 3.50
N THR A 200 -17.11 1.46 2.64
CA THR A 200 -18.35 1.41 1.86
C THR A 200 -19.30 0.40 2.50
N LEU A 201 -20.49 0.88 2.86
CA LEU A 201 -21.54 0.13 3.54
C LEU A 201 -22.54 -0.40 2.49
N PRO A 202 -22.92 -1.69 2.52
CA PRO A 202 -23.79 -2.31 1.52
C PRO A 202 -25.27 -1.90 1.70
N THR A 203 -25.58 -0.62 1.51
CA THR A 203 -26.90 -0.01 1.73
C THR A 203 -27.85 -0.17 0.55
N ALA A 204 -27.31 -0.20 -0.68
CA ALA A 204 -28.10 -0.35 -1.91
C ALA A 204 -28.48 -1.80 -2.17
N GLY A 205 -27.64 -2.73 -1.70
CA GLY A 205 -27.67 -4.12 -2.10
C GLY A 205 -26.98 -4.35 -3.45
N ALA A 206 -26.81 -5.63 -3.79
CA ALA A 206 -25.98 -6.06 -4.90
C ALA A 206 -26.73 -6.26 -6.23
N ALA A 207 -27.94 -5.71 -6.35
CA ALA A 207 -28.73 -5.80 -7.58
C ALA A 207 -28.30 -4.74 -8.60
N ASP A 208 -28.42 -5.05 -9.89
CA ASP A 208 -28.25 -4.10 -10.99
C ASP A 208 -26.93 -3.30 -10.97
N TYR A 209 -25.88 -3.85 -10.36
CA TYR A 209 -24.57 -3.19 -10.19
C TYR A 209 -24.61 -1.86 -9.42
N LEU A 210 -25.65 -1.64 -8.59
CA LEU A 210 -25.81 -0.43 -7.78
C LEU A 210 -24.95 -0.43 -6.51
N GLY A 211 -24.47 -1.60 -6.07
CA GLY A 211 -23.69 -1.75 -4.85
C GLY A 211 -23.01 -3.11 -4.74
N ALA A 212 -22.18 -3.28 -3.72
CA ALA A 212 -21.41 -4.49 -3.47
C ALA A 212 -22.17 -5.44 -2.52
N LYS A 213 -21.88 -6.75 -2.65
CA LYS A 213 -22.38 -7.78 -1.72
C LYS A 213 -21.50 -7.84 -0.47
N GLY A 214 -21.49 -6.77 0.32
CA GLY A 214 -20.81 -6.73 1.62
C GLY A 214 -20.08 -5.42 1.90
N LEU A 215 -19.53 -5.33 3.10
CA LEU A 215 -18.70 -4.20 3.51
C LEU A 215 -17.38 -4.22 2.73
N THR A 216 -16.97 -3.05 2.25
CA THR A 216 -15.68 -2.85 1.60
C THR A 216 -14.85 -1.85 2.40
N PHE A 217 -13.60 -2.18 2.68
CA PHE A 217 -12.67 -1.35 3.44
C PHE A 217 -11.44 -1.04 2.58
N GLN A 218 -11.09 0.24 2.42
CA GLN A 218 -10.14 0.68 1.38
C GLN A 218 -8.95 1.52 1.90
N PRO A 219 -8.22 1.07 2.95
CA PRO A 219 -7.16 1.85 3.57
C PRO A 219 -6.08 2.21 2.55
N ARG A 220 -5.63 3.46 2.59
CA ARG A 220 -4.63 4.02 1.68
C ARG A 220 -3.81 5.12 2.34
N LEU A 221 -2.55 5.18 1.99
CA LEU A 221 -1.69 6.32 2.25
C LEU A 221 -1.84 7.31 1.10
N ALA A 222 -2.07 8.57 1.45
CA ALA A 222 -2.11 9.69 0.53
C ALA A 222 -0.90 10.58 0.83
N ALA A 223 -0.02 10.74 -0.15
CA ALA A 223 1.08 11.68 -0.12
C ALA A 223 0.75 12.84 -1.07
N GLU A 224 1.10 14.05 -0.65
CA GLU A 224 0.87 15.25 -1.41
C GLU A 224 2.08 16.17 -1.27
N TRP A 225 2.54 16.74 -2.38
CA TRP A 225 3.52 17.81 -2.37
C TRP A 225 2.92 19.06 -3.01
N VAL A 226 3.04 20.20 -2.33
CA VAL A 226 2.49 21.49 -2.74
C VAL A 226 3.63 22.49 -2.89
N GLY A 227 3.95 22.86 -4.14
CA GLY A 227 4.82 23.99 -4.46
C GLY A 227 4.03 25.20 -4.96
N ASP A 228 4.74 26.24 -5.39
CA ASP A 228 4.13 27.52 -5.82
C ASP A 228 3.25 27.39 -7.07
N SER A 229 3.64 26.52 -8.00
CA SER A 229 3.00 26.39 -9.32
C SER A 229 2.63 24.95 -9.69
N LEU A 230 2.86 24.00 -8.80
CA LEU A 230 2.61 22.59 -9.05
C LEU A 230 2.22 21.90 -7.75
N ARG A 231 1.18 21.09 -7.83
CA ARG A 231 0.74 20.20 -6.78
C ARG A 231 0.80 18.77 -7.30
N LEU A 232 1.46 17.88 -6.57
CA LEU A 232 1.58 16.47 -6.89
C LEU A 232 0.88 15.63 -5.82
N LEU A 233 0.21 14.57 -6.25
CA LEU A 233 -0.51 13.64 -5.40
C LEU A 233 -0.09 12.22 -5.73
N ALA A 234 0.04 11.38 -4.72
CA ALA A 234 0.25 9.95 -4.87
C ALA A 234 -0.57 9.21 -3.81
N ASN A 235 -1.28 8.16 -4.23
CA ASN A 235 -2.08 7.32 -3.36
C ASN A 235 -1.66 5.87 -3.57
N VAL A 236 -1.43 5.15 -2.48
CA VAL A 236 -1.20 3.71 -2.49
C VAL A 236 -2.04 3.06 -1.40
N GLY A 237 -2.68 1.94 -1.70
CA GLY A 237 -3.58 1.32 -0.73
C GLY A 237 -4.00 -0.08 -1.12
N VAL A 238 -4.93 -0.61 -0.34
CA VAL A 238 -5.54 -1.91 -0.59
C VAL A 238 -7.06 -1.78 -0.51
N ASN A 239 -7.74 -2.55 -1.33
CA ASN A 239 -9.18 -2.67 -1.35
C ASN A 239 -9.53 -4.06 -0.78
N LEU A 240 -10.15 -4.10 0.39
CA LEU A 240 -10.51 -5.31 1.10
C LEU A 240 -12.02 -5.52 1.01
N ARG A 241 -12.44 -6.62 0.36
CA ARG A 241 -13.85 -6.97 0.13
C ARG A 241 -14.02 -8.46 -0.12
N GLY A 242 -15.26 -8.94 0.00
CA GLY A 242 -15.61 -10.33 -0.32
C GLY A 242 -15.47 -10.63 -1.82
N GLU A 243 -14.90 -11.78 -2.16
CA GLU A 243 -14.71 -12.24 -3.54
C GLU A 243 -16.06 -12.42 -4.26
N GLN A 244 -16.21 -11.78 -5.42
CA GLN A 244 -17.30 -12.00 -6.37
C GLN A 244 -16.73 -12.58 -7.67
N GLN A 245 -17.48 -13.47 -8.30
CA GLN A 245 -17.07 -14.09 -9.55
C GLN A 245 -18.14 -13.90 -10.62
N LEU A 246 -17.69 -13.42 -11.78
CA LEU A 246 -18.48 -13.34 -13.01
C LEU A 246 -17.69 -14.00 -14.14
N ARG A 247 -18.02 -15.27 -14.45
CA ARG A 247 -17.30 -16.09 -15.44
C ARG A 247 -15.79 -16.18 -15.13
N ASN A 248 -14.94 -15.63 -15.99
CA ASN A 248 -13.47 -15.55 -15.87
C ASN A 248 -12.98 -14.34 -15.06
N LEU A 249 -13.86 -13.40 -14.73
CA LEU A 249 -13.52 -12.26 -13.87
C LEU A 249 -13.73 -12.63 -12.40
N ARG A 250 -12.68 -12.49 -11.58
CA ARG A 250 -12.74 -12.65 -10.13
C ARG A 250 -12.39 -11.34 -9.44
N VAL A 251 -13.40 -10.68 -8.88
CA VAL A 251 -13.25 -9.40 -8.20
C VAL A 251 -13.12 -9.64 -6.70
N GLY A 252 -11.92 -9.46 -6.16
CA GLY A 252 -11.60 -9.69 -4.74
C GLY A 252 -10.79 -8.57 -4.15
N ASN A 253 -9.84 -8.92 -3.27
CA ASN A 253 -8.92 -7.94 -2.71
C ASN A 253 -7.94 -7.44 -3.78
N GLU A 254 -7.65 -6.14 -3.75
CA GLU A 254 -6.77 -5.49 -4.73
C GLU A 254 -5.77 -4.57 -4.06
N PHE A 255 -4.60 -4.43 -4.67
CA PHE A 255 -3.72 -3.30 -4.45
C PHE A 255 -4.16 -2.14 -5.35
N THR A 256 -4.27 -0.93 -4.79
CA THR A 256 -4.66 0.27 -5.53
C THR A 256 -3.53 1.28 -5.54
N TYR A 257 -3.35 1.96 -6.66
CA TYR A 257 -2.35 3.01 -6.82
C TYR A 257 -2.92 4.14 -7.67
N GLY A 258 -2.42 5.34 -7.44
CA GLY A 258 -2.75 6.48 -8.27
C GLY A 258 -1.77 7.63 -8.09
N VAL A 259 -1.59 8.40 -9.15
CA VAL A 259 -0.76 9.59 -9.17
C VAL A 259 -1.52 10.72 -9.86
N GLY A 260 -1.31 11.94 -9.39
CA GLY A 260 -2.00 13.11 -9.90
C GLY A 260 -1.15 14.35 -9.86
N ALA A 261 -1.47 15.29 -10.72
CA ALA A 261 -0.91 16.63 -10.74
C ALA A 261 -2.03 17.65 -10.89
N GLU A 262 -1.92 18.77 -10.19
CA GLU A 262 -2.77 19.95 -10.33
C GLU A 262 -1.87 21.18 -10.53
N VAL A 263 -2.08 21.91 -11.63
CA VAL A 263 -1.31 23.09 -12.01
C VAL A 263 -2.24 24.31 -11.98
N PRO A 264 -2.06 25.26 -11.05
CA PRO A 264 -2.76 26.53 -11.09
C PRO A 264 -2.26 27.38 -12.27
N LEU A 265 -3.09 27.59 -13.27
CA LEU A 265 -2.78 28.47 -14.41
C LEU A 265 -2.98 29.94 -14.06
N THR A 266 -3.97 30.24 -13.20
CA THR A 266 -4.25 31.57 -12.65
C THR A 266 -4.79 31.43 -11.23
N GLN A 267 -5.08 32.55 -10.55
CA GLN A 267 -5.74 32.52 -9.24
C GLN A 267 -7.15 31.88 -9.25
N LYS A 268 -7.79 31.80 -10.43
CA LYS A 268 -9.13 31.20 -10.60
C LYS A 268 -9.15 29.90 -11.38
N LEU A 269 -8.14 29.63 -12.20
CA LEU A 269 -8.13 28.52 -13.13
C LEU A 269 -6.99 27.57 -12.80
N SER A 270 -7.29 26.29 -12.76
CA SER A 270 -6.34 25.20 -12.54
C SER A 270 -6.66 24.05 -13.48
N VAL A 271 -5.65 23.29 -13.86
CA VAL A 271 -5.80 22.06 -14.63
C VAL A 271 -5.27 20.90 -13.80
N ALA A 272 -5.97 19.78 -13.84
CA ALA A 272 -5.59 18.59 -13.11
C ALA A 272 -5.55 17.39 -14.05
N ALA A 273 -4.64 16.47 -13.78
CA ALA A 273 -4.56 15.17 -14.42
C ALA A 273 -4.29 14.10 -13.38
N THR A 274 -4.90 12.93 -13.54
CA THR A 274 -4.73 11.78 -12.66
C THR A 274 -4.64 10.50 -13.46
N LEU A 275 -3.84 9.57 -12.97
CA LEU A 275 -3.74 8.20 -13.45
C LEU A 275 -3.97 7.29 -12.24
N ALA A 276 -5.01 6.46 -12.28
CA ALA A 276 -5.36 5.58 -11.17
C ALA A 276 -5.68 4.18 -11.67
N GLY A 277 -5.27 3.18 -10.91
CA GLY A 277 -5.47 1.78 -11.26
C GLY A 277 -5.44 0.84 -10.06
N ALA A 278 -5.64 -0.43 -10.35
CA ALA A 278 -5.61 -1.49 -9.34
C ALA A 278 -5.02 -2.78 -9.89
N LEU A 279 -4.56 -3.64 -9.00
CA LEU A 279 -4.04 -4.97 -9.29
C LEU A 279 -4.70 -5.97 -8.34
N GLY A 280 -5.31 -7.04 -8.87
CA GLY A 280 -5.78 -8.17 -8.04
C GLY A 280 -4.66 -8.80 -7.21
N LEU A 281 -4.95 -9.13 -5.94
CA LEU A 281 -3.97 -9.73 -5.02
C LEU A 281 -3.89 -11.27 -5.13
N LYS A 282 -4.92 -11.92 -5.68
CA LYS A 282 -5.00 -13.39 -5.78
C LYS A 282 -4.72 -13.88 -7.20
N GLU A 283 -5.32 -13.21 -8.17
CA GLU A 283 -5.06 -13.38 -9.59
C GLU A 283 -4.73 -11.99 -10.16
N SER A 284 -4.06 -11.95 -11.31
CA SER A 284 -3.65 -10.69 -11.94
C SER A 284 -3.74 -10.83 -13.45
N ASN A 285 -4.92 -11.29 -13.90
CA ASN A 285 -5.26 -11.38 -15.31
C ASN A 285 -5.51 -9.98 -15.88
N SER A 286 -5.55 -9.85 -17.21
CA SER A 286 -5.79 -8.56 -17.89
C SER A 286 -7.10 -7.89 -17.46
N GLU A 287 -8.11 -8.69 -17.15
CA GLU A 287 -9.46 -8.29 -16.75
C GLU A 287 -9.52 -7.73 -15.33
N GLU A 288 -8.51 -8.00 -14.49
CA GLU A 288 -8.41 -7.58 -13.09
C GLU A 288 -7.44 -6.40 -12.87
N ARG A 289 -7.04 -5.75 -13.97
CA ARG A 289 -6.07 -4.64 -13.96
C ARG A 289 -6.69 -3.37 -14.54
N PRO A 290 -7.63 -2.72 -13.83
CA PRO A 290 -8.19 -1.47 -14.29
C PRO A 290 -7.14 -0.36 -14.24
N LEU A 291 -7.18 0.54 -15.23
CA LEU A 291 -6.31 1.71 -15.32
C LEU A 291 -7.02 2.80 -16.09
N GLU A 292 -7.17 3.96 -15.48
CA GLU A 292 -7.89 5.10 -16.05
C GLU A 292 -7.04 6.36 -15.93
N ALA A 293 -7.02 7.16 -17.00
CA ALA A 293 -6.38 8.46 -17.04
C ALA A 293 -7.46 9.54 -17.20
N LEU A 294 -7.48 10.52 -16.30
CA LEU A 294 -8.47 11.59 -16.30
C LEU A 294 -7.78 12.95 -16.31
N GLY A 295 -8.32 13.88 -17.08
CA GLY A 295 -7.95 15.29 -17.06
C GLY A 295 -9.16 16.16 -16.77
N ALA A 296 -8.97 17.26 -16.03
CA ALA A 296 -10.02 18.22 -15.77
C ALA A 296 -9.50 19.66 -15.71
N VAL A 297 -10.39 20.57 -16.03
CA VAL A 297 -10.22 22.01 -15.79
C VAL A 297 -11.09 22.38 -14.60
N LYS A 298 -10.48 23.02 -13.60
CA LYS A 298 -11.13 23.49 -12.39
C LYS A 298 -11.12 25.02 -12.36
N TYR A 299 -12.30 25.59 -12.17
CA TYR A 299 -12.55 27.02 -12.09
C TYR A 299 -13.11 27.40 -10.72
N ARG A 300 -12.42 28.30 -10.03
CA ARG A 300 -12.81 28.87 -8.75
C ARG A 300 -13.73 30.08 -9.00
N VAL A 301 -15.02 29.90 -8.76
CA VAL A 301 -16.08 30.89 -8.98
C VAL A 301 -16.01 31.98 -7.91
N THR A 302 -15.95 31.57 -6.65
CA THR A 302 -15.71 32.42 -5.46
C THR A 302 -14.56 31.82 -4.65
N LYS A 303 -14.18 32.41 -3.51
CA LYS A 303 -13.12 31.82 -2.67
C LYS A 303 -13.52 30.43 -2.14
N GLU A 304 -14.82 30.22 -1.95
CA GLU A 304 -15.46 29.04 -1.34
C GLU A 304 -15.99 28.07 -2.40
N LEU A 305 -16.49 28.58 -3.53
CA LEU A 305 -17.13 27.78 -4.57
C LEU A 305 -16.20 27.52 -5.75
N SER A 306 -16.03 26.24 -6.09
CA SER A 306 -15.32 25.79 -7.28
C SER A 306 -16.17 24.84 -8.13
N ALA A 307 -15.92 24.86 -9.43
CA ALA A 307 -16.49 23.95 -10.40
C ALA A 307 -15.37 23.28 -11.18
N HIS A 308 -15.58 22.05 -11.63
CA HIS A 308 -14.67 21.40 -12.56
C HIS A 308 -15.43 20.62 -13.62
N VAL A 309 -14.80 20.48 -14.78
CA VAL A 309 -15.25 19.63 -15.88
C VAL A 309 -14.04 18.88 -16.40
N GLY A 310 -14.21 17.60 -16.67
CA GLY A 310 -13.13 16.74 -17.09
C GLY A 310 -13.60 15.54 -17.88
N ALA A 311 -12.64 14.84 -18.43
CA ALA A 311 -12.85 13.63 -19.19
C ALA A 311 -11.58 12.79 -19.23
N GLY A 312 -11.72 11.54 -19.65
CA GLY A 312 -10.55 10.75 -19.98
C GLY A 312 -10.86 9.31 -20.37
N PRO A 313 -9.88 8.62 -20.97
CA PRO A 313 -10.02 7.24 -21.41
C PRO A 313 -9.65 6.24 -20.32
N GLY A 314 -10.22 5.05 -20.43
CA GLY A 314 -9.60 3.85 -19.89
C GLY A 314 -8.37 3.44 -20.70
N LEU A 315 -7.28 3.09 -20.02
CA LEU A 315 -6.03 2.68 -20.65
C LEU A 315 -5.87 1.16 -20.74
N THR A 316 -6.73 0.42 -20.06
CA THR A 316 -6.73 -1.05 -20.05
C THR A 316 -8.13 -1.59 -20.32
N ARG A 317 -8.23 -2.90 -20.47
CA ARG A 317 -9.52 -3.62 -20.60
C ARG A 317 -9.95 -4.27 -19.27
N GLY A 318 -9.44 -3.75 -18.14
CA GLY A 318 -9.79 -4.24 -16.81
C GLY A 318 -11.23 -3.88 -16.44
N TYR A 319 -11.87 -4.67 -15.58
CA TYR A 319 -13.26 -4.45 -15.18
C TYR A 319 -13.46 -3.06 -14.56
N GLY A 320 -14.56 -2.40 -14.90
CA GLY A 320 -14.87 -1.06 -14.43
C GLY A 320 -13.99 0.05 -15.03
N THR A 321 -13.10 -0.30 -15.97
CA THR A 321 -12.37 0.67 -16.81
C THR A 321 -13.25 1.03 -17.99
N PRO A 322 -13.79 2.26 -18.06
CA PRO A 322 -14.65 2.66 -19.16
C PRO A 322 -13.84 2.86 -20.45
N GLY A 323 -14.49 2.73 -21.60
CA GLY A 323 -13.89 3.18 -22.86
C GLY A 323 -13.60 4.69 -22.79
N PHE A 324 -14.53 5.44 -22.21
CA PHE A 324 -14.38 6.85 -21.94
C PHE A 324 -15.25 7.30 -20.75
N ARG A 325 -14.76 8.29 -19.99
CA ARG A 325 -15.48 8.93 -18.89
C ARG A 325 -15.63 10.42 -19.13
N LEU A 326 -16.82 10.94 -18.86
CA LEU A 326 -17.10 12.38 -18.68
C LEU A 326 -17.37 12.64 -17.21
N LEU A 327 -16.86 13.74 -16.67
CA LEU A 327 -17.11 14.14 -15.29
C LEU A 327 -17.27 15.64 -15.15
N GLY A 328 -18.01 16.05 -14.14
CA GLY A 328 -18.10 17.43 -13.72
C GLY A 328 -18.59 17.51 -12.28
N GLY A 329 -18.22 18.58 -11.59
CA GLY A 329 -18.62 18.73 -10.20
C GLY A 329 -18.53 20.13 -9.67
N LEU A 330 -19.22 20.35 -8.57
CA LEU A 330 -19.22 21.57 -7.78
C LEU A 330 -18.72 21.23 -6.37
N ALA A 331 -17.88 22.09 -5.81
CA ALA A 331 -17.44 21.97 -4.42
C ALA A 331 -17.54 23.34 -3.75
N TRP A 332 -18.21 23.37 -2.61
CA TRP A 332 -18.30 24.51 -1.72
C TRP A 332 -17.54 24.20 -0.44
N THR A 333 -16.56 25.04 -0.12
CA THR A 333 -15.69 24.94 1.05
C THR A 333 -15.96 26.12 1.97
N ALA A 334 -16.51 25.86 3.15
CA ALA A 334 -16.66 26.87 4.19
C ALA A 334 -15.26 27.23 4.69
N SER A 335 -14.87 28.50 4.53
CA SER A 335 -13.71 29.02 5.23
C SER A 335 -14.17 29.47 6.61
N SER A 336 -13.69 28.84 7.68
CA SER A 336 -13.92 29.37 9.02
C SER A 336 -13.37 30.80 9.10
N PRO A 337 -14.09 31.77 9.73
CA PRO A 337 -13.49 33.06 10.02
C PRO A 337 -12.21 32.81 10.81
N ALA A 338 -11.10 33.45 10.41
CA ALA A 338 -9.87 33.37 11.16
C ALA A 338 -10.18 33.67 12.64
N ALA A 339 -9.72 32.80 13.55
CA ALA A 339 -9.72 33.10 14.97
C ALA A 339 -9.13 34.51 15.12
N THR A 340 -9.90 35.38 15.76
CA THR A 340 -9.52 36.77 15.91
C THR A 340 -8.42 36.76 16.97
N SER A 341 -7.15 36.82 16.57
CA SER A 341 -6.06 37.02 17.53
C SER A 341 -6.38 38.28 18.35
N PRO A 342 -6.33 38.23 19.69
CA PRO A 342 -6.45 39.45 20.48
C PRO A 342 -5.32 40.40 20.06
N SER A 343 -5.66 41.64 19.74
CA SER A 343 -4.73 42.60 19.12
C SER A 343 -3.60 43.08 20.03
N HIS A 344 -3.42 42.47 21.21
CA HIS A 344 -2.39 42.81 22.17
C HIS A 344 -2.22 41.67 23.20
N CYS A 345 -1.13 40.92 23.10
CA CYS A 345 -0.61 40.12 24.20
C CYS A 345 0.16 41.06 25.15
N VAL A 346 -0.06 40.92 26.47
CA VAL A 346 0.53 41.81 27.49
C VAL A 346 2.02 41.48 27.70
N LEU A 347 2.39 40.21 27.60
CA LEU A 347 3.71 39.69 27.99
C LEU A 347 4.61 39.33 26.80
N GLY A 348 4.05 38.99 25.65
CA GLY A 348 4.82 38.69 24.44
C GLY A 348 4.06 37.77 23.49
N PRO A 349 4.61 37.52 22.29
CA PRO A 349 4.16 36.42 21.45
C PRO A 349 4.53 35.07 22.09
N GLU A 350 3.74 34.06 21.77
CA GLU A 350 3.97 32.65 22.13
C GLU A 350 5.43 32.18 22.00
N ASP A 351 5.89 31.40 22.97
CA ASP A 351 7.16 30.68 22.98
C ASP A 351 7.05 29.18 22.66
N PHE A 352 5.83 28.65 22.52
CA PHE A 352 5.50 27.32 21.99
C PHE A 352 6.12 26.17 22.80
N ASP A 353 6.03 26.24 24.13
CA ASP A 353 6.50 25.20 25.05
C ASP A 353 5.51 24.02 25.21
N GLY A 354 4.28 24.14 24.70
CA GLY A 354 3.28 23.07 24.73
C GLY A 354 2.23 23.22 25.84
N PHE A 355 2.24 24.32 26.59
CA PHE A 355 1.19 24.73 27.50
C PHE A 355 0.38 25.87 26.87
N GLN A 356 -0.94 25.89 27.12
CA GLN A 356 -1.95 26.86 26.64
C GLN A 356 -1.79 27.59 25.26
N ASP A 357 -1.12 26.96 24.27
CA ASP A 357 -0.77 27.49 22.92
C ASP A 357 -1.93 27.99 22.01
N ASP A 358 -3.19 27.89 22.44
CA ASP A 358 -4.37 28.11 21.60
C ASP A 358 -4.70 29.61 21.40
N ASP A 359 -4.07 30.54 22.13
CA ASP A 359 -4.37 31.97 22.08
C ASP A 359 -3.26 32.90 21.52
N ASN A 360 -2.09 32.34 21.19
CA ASN A 360 -0.91 33.02 20.63
C ASN A 360 -0.28 34.10 21.56
N CYS A 361 -0.55 34.05 22.86
CA CYS A 361 0.06 34.89 23.88
C CYS A 361 0.91 34.10 24.88
N LEU A 362 2.11 34.64 25.18
CA LEU A 362 3.05 34.08 26.17
C LEU A 362 2.38 33.73 27.50
N ASP A 363 2.48 32.46 27.91
CA ASP A 363 1.98 31.94 29.17
C ASP A 363 2.92 32.30 30.34
N PRO A 364 2.40 32.59 31.55
CA PRO A 364 3.24 33.07 32.65
C PRO A 364 3.52 32.04 33.77
N ASP A 365 2.83 30.90 33.77
CA ASP A 365 2.79 29.88 34.84
C ASP A 365 2.30 28.54 34.24
N ASP A 366 3.25 27.70 33.84
CA ASP A 366 3.06 26.49 33.03
C ASP A 366 2.48 25.28 33.77
N ASP A 367 2.69 25.17 35.09
CA ASP A 367 2.17 24.06 35.89
C ASP A 367 1.02 24.48 36.83
N ASN A 368 0.70 25.78 36.84
CA ASN A 368 -0.40 26.40 37.54
C ASN A 368 -0.34 26.14 39.05
N ASP A 369 0.86 26.15 39.62
CA ASP A 369 1.09 26.13 41.06
C ASP A 369 1.02 27.52 41.72
N GLY A 370 1.03 28.59 40.91
CA GLY A 370 0.93 29.98 41.33
C GLY A 370 2.28 30.73 41.42
N ILE A 371 3.38 30.11 41.01
CA ILE A 371 4.69 30.71 40.76
C ILE A 371 4.82 30.96 39.24
N LEU A 372 5.51 32.04 38.86
CA LEU A 372 5.66 32.38 37.43
C LEU A 372 6.93 31.70 36.87
N ASP A 373 6.95 31.29 35.59
CA ASP A 373 8.06 30.51 35.01
C ASP A 373 9.44 31.20 35.09
N GLY A 374 9.44 32.54 35.15
CA GLY A 374 10.68 33.32 35.28
C GLY A 374 11.43 33.07 36.59
N PRO A 375 10.77 33.21 37.76
CA PRO A 375 11.32 32.79 39.06
C PRO A 375 11.25 31.28 39.34
N ASP A 376 10.52 30.50 38.56
CA ASP A 376 10.36 29.06 38.74
C ASP A 376 11.59 28.25 38.28
N VAL A 377 12.08 27.34 39.13
CA VAL A 377 13.22 26.47 38.83
C VAL A 377 12.77 25.18 38.12
N CYS A 378 11.52 24.75 38.29
CA CYS A 378 10.92 23.57 37.68
C CYS A 378 9.56 23.88 36.98
N PRO A 379 9.52 24.72 35.90
CA PRO A 379 8.27 25.21 35.29
C PRO A 379 7.24 24.16 34.80
N GLY A 380 7.61 22.88 34.75
CA GLY A 380 6.71 21.80 34.29
C GLY A 380 6.26 20.86 35.40
N GLU A 381 6.61 21.12 36.66
CA GLU A 381 6.29 20.27 37.80
C GLU A 381 5.77 21.10 38.99
N PRO A 382 4.48 20.98 39.35
CA PRO A 382 3.87 21.89 40.31
C PRO A 382 4.44 21.71 41.72
N GLU A 383 4.74 22.84 42.38
CA GLU A 383 5.25 22.91 43.74
C GLU A 383 4.33 22.20 44.75
N THR A 384 4.97 21.56 45.72
CA THR A 384 4.32 20.98 46.87
C THR A 384 4.47 21.89 48.09
N PHE A 385 3.57 22.86 48.26
CA PHE A 385 3.53 23.77 49.42
C PHE A 385 3.51 23.03 50.77
N ASN A 386 4.68 22.69 51.30
CA ASN A 386 4.88 21.81 52.45
C ASN A 386 5.72 22.45 53.56
N GLY A 387 6.12 23.71 53.38
CA GLY A 387 6.90 24.50 54.33
C GLY A 387 8.40 24.42 54.12
N TYR A 388 8.87 23.80 53.03
CA TYR A 388 10.28 23.65 52.68
C TYR A 388 10.48 24.11 51.24
N GLN A 389 11.21 25.22 51.09
CA GLN A 389 11.53 25.86 49.80
C GLN A 389 10.35 26.16 48.87
N ASP A 390 9.13 26.35 49.42
CA ASP A 390 7.90 26.70 48.70
C ASP A 390 7.92 27.97 47.79
N GLU A 391 9.07 28.60 47.58
CA GLU A 391 9.26 29.77 46.69
C GLU A 391 10.12 29.44 45.46
N ASP A 392 10.65 28.22 45.30
CA ASP A 392 11.53 27.84 44.18
C ASP A 392 10.82 27.09 43.03
N GLY A 393 9.55 26.71 43.21
CA GLY A 393 8.72 26.13 42.14
C GLY A 393 9.00 24.65 41.89
N CYS A 394 9.70 23.96 42.79
CA CYS A 394 10.08 22.56 42.61
C CYS A 394 9.50 21.66 43.71
N PRO A 395 8.89 20.52 43.36
CA PRO A 395 8.29 19.62 44.35
C PRO A 395 9.34 19.00 45.29
N ASP A 396 9.52 19.61 46.45
CA ASP A 396 10.45 19.15 47.46
C ASP A 396 9.83 18.15 48.44
N ALA A 397 10.63 17.22 48.94
CA ALA A 397 10.22 16.28 49.98
C ALA A 397 11.08 16.45 51.24
N LEU A 398 10.45 16.71 52.38
CA LEU A 398 11.10 16.63 53.69
C LEU A 398 11.47 15.17 54.00
N ASP A 399 12.67 14.75 53.61
CA ASP A 399 13.21 13.44 53.96
C ASP A 399 13.49 13.35 55.47
N GLU A 400 12.65 12.60 56.18
CA GLU A 400 12.79 12.25 57.59
C GLU A 400 13.85 11.15 57.79
N HIS A 401 15.12 11.29 57.37
CA HIS A 401 16.16 10.29 57.69
C HIS A 401 17.50 10.90 58.15
N THR A 402 17.78 10.70 59.44
CA THR A 402 19.07 10.94 60.10
C THR A 402 19.90 9.64 60.18
N ALA A 403 21.21 9.74 59.87
CA ALA A 403 22.38 9.18 60.58
C ALA A 403 23.48 8.56 59.65
N PRO A 404 24.79 8.74 59.94
CA PRO A 404 25.89 8.29 59.08
C PRO A 404 26.66 7.06 59.61
N THR A 405 27.21 6.20 58.73
CA THR A 405 28.36 5.31 59.02
C THR A 405 29.05 4.72 57.75
N GLY A 406 30.31 5.11 57.49
CA GLY A 406 31.51 4.24 57.43
C GLY A 406 31.83 3.22 56.29
N THR A 407 32.98 3.49 55.61
CA THR A 407 34.14 2.61 55.24
C THR A 407 34.24 1.78 53.94
N GLY A 408 35.40 1.87 53.24
CA GLY A 408 36.14 0.74 52.65
C GLY A 408 36.73 0.88 51.22
N SER A 409 38.06 0.74 51.04
CA SER A 409 38.82 0.77 49.76
C SER A 409 39.79 -0.43 49.62
N THR A 410 40.13 -0.90 48.40
CA THR A 410 41.43 -1.60 48.06
C THR A 410 41.69 -1.80 46.54
N PRO A 411 42.97 -1.81 46.04
CA PRO A 411 43.39 -2.06 44.63
C PRO A 411 44.34 -3.29 44.39
N THR A 412 44.62 -3.68 43.14
CA THR A 412 45.39 -4.90 42.73
C THR A 412 46.66 -4.62 41.87
N GLN A 413 47.69 -5.50 41.96
CA GLN A 413 49.07 -5.41 41.41
C GLN A 413 49.38 -6.31 40.16
N SER A 414 50.53 -6.09 39.50
CA SER A 414 51.03 -6.63 38.20
C SER A 414 52.32 -7.50 38.27
N THR A 415 52.67 -8.24 37.19
CA THR A 415 53.93 -9.04 36.99
C THR A 415 54.50 -8.97 35.54
N PRO A 416 55.80 -9.31 35.25
CA PRO A 416 56.48 -9.06 33.94
C PRO A 416 56.99 -10.31 33.15
N LEU A 417 57.31 -10.15 31.83
CA LEU A 417 57.65 -11.18 30.81
C LEU A 417 59.06 -11.02 30.16
N THR A 418 59.62 -12.09 29.56
CA THR A 418 60.96 -12.23 28.90
C THR A 418 60.82 -12.63 27.41
N LEU A 419 61.76 -12.21 26.52
CA LEU A 419 61.69 -12.27 25.02
C LEU A 419 62.33 -13.54 24.36
N ALA A 420 61.81 -13.90 23.16
CA ALA A 420 62.08 -15.10 22.34
C ALA A 420 62.95 -14.79 21.05
N PRO A 421 63.43 -15.80 20.27
CA PRO A 421 64.44 -15.66 19.18
C PRO A 421 63.93 -14.92 17.91
N PRO A 422 64.83 -14.48 16.99
CA PRO A 422 64.46 -13.64 15.86
C PRO A 422 63.59 -14.38 14.86
N ALA A 423 62.55 -13.69 14.42
CA ALA A 423 61.56 -14.18 13.49
C ALA A 423 62.13 -14.26 12.05
N VAL A 424 61.66 -15.27 11.30
CA VAL A 424 62.00 -15.54 9.88
C VAL A 424 60.76 -15.17 9.05
N ASP A 425 60.99 -14.62 7.87
CA ASP A 425 59.99 -14.24 6.87
C ASP A 425 60.51 -14.83 5.53
N THR A 426 59.80 -15.83 5.01
CA THR A 426 60.29 -16.74 3.97
C THR A 426 59.95 -16.27 2.54
N ASP A 427 58.78 -15.70 2.32
CA ASP A 427 58.32 -15.16 1.03
C ASP A 427 58.49 -13.64 0.92
N GLY A 428 58.79 -12.95 2.01
CA GLY A 428 59.26 -11.57 2.02
C GLY A 428 58.13 -10.54 1.89
N ASP A 429 56.92 -10.90 2.30
CA ASP A 429 55.77 -10.01 2.31
C ASP A 429 55.71 -9.08 3.54
N GLY A 430 56.57 -9.34 4.54
CA GLY A 430 56.72 -8.54 5.75
C GLY A 430 56.01 -9.12 6.98
N LEU A 431 55.35 -10.27 6.86
CA LEU A 431 54.92 -11.10 7.96
C LEU A 431 55.96 -12.18 8.27
N ILE A 432 56.03 -12.59 9.52
CA ILE A 432 56.97 -13.63 9.93
C ILE A 432 56.29 -14.98 9.81
N ASP A 433 57.01 -16.05 9.47
CA ASP A 433 56.46 -17.40 9.22
C ASP A 433 55.54 -17.94 10.34
N THR A 434 55.63 -17.40 11.57
CA THR A 434 54.78 -17.78 12.72
C THR A 434 53.47 -17.00 12.83
N GLU A 435 53.40 -15.83 12.18
CA GLU A 435 52.24 -14.94 12.11
C GLU A 435 51.58 -14.97 10.72
N ASP A 436 52.26 -15.55 9.74
CA ASP A 436 51.85 -15.75 8.35
C ASP A 436 51.13 -17.10 8.14
N ARG A 437 49.95 -17.08 7.52
CA ARG A 437 49.16 -18.27 7.20
C ARG A 437 49.63 -18.97 5.93
N CYS A 438 50.29 -18.28 5.01
CA CYS A 438 50.84 -18.82 3.78
C CYS A 438 52.36 -18.52 3.65
N PRO A 439 53.24 -19.11 4.49
CA PRO A 439 54.67 -18.73 4.61
C PRO A 439 55.58 -18.97 3.40
N ILE A 440 55.02 -19.28 2.23
CA ILE A 440 55.74 -19.51 0.98
C ILE A 440 55.10 -18.79 -0.21
N GLU A 441 53.97 -18.12 -0.01
CA GLU A 441 53.19 -17.43 -1.03
C GLU A 441 52.99 -15.99 -0.55
N PRO A 442 53.68 -15.02 -1.16
CA PRO A 442 53.64 -13.65 -0.66
C PRO A 442 52.25 -13.03 -0.82
N GLU A 443 51.80 -12.34 0.21
CA GLU A 443 50.59 -11.52 0.24
C GLU A 443 50.47 -10.55 -0.95
N ASP A 444 49.29 -10.40 -1.53
CA ASP A 444 48.98 -9.40 -2.54
C ASP A 444 48.26 -8.20 -1.92
N MET A 445 49.08 -7.25 -1.42
CA MET A 445 48.65 -6.01 -0.74
C MET A 445 47.71 -5.12 -1.58
N ASP A 446 46.46 -5.51 -1.72
CA ASP A 446 45.43 -4.91 -2.56
C ASP A 446 44.35 -4.18 -1.73
N GLY A 447 44.42 -4.29 -0.40
CA GLY A 447 43.52 -3.65 0.55
C GLY A 447 42.43 -4.57 1.11
N PHE A 448 42.43 -5.85 0.75
CA PHE A 448 41.57 -6.89 1.31
C PHE A 448 42.40 -7.90 2.10
N GLU A 449 41.96 -8.22 3.33
CA GLU A 449 42.58 -9.20 4.25
C GLU A 449 44.14 -9.23 4.39
N ASP A 450 44.88 -8.19 3.96
CA ASP A 450 46.35 -7.97 3.94
C ASP A 450 47.18 -8.33 5.21
N THR A 451 46.54 -8.73 6.30
CA THR A 451 47.18 -8.99 7.60
C THR A 451 47.42 -10.46 7.88
N ASP A 452 46.95 -11.37 7.01
CA ASP A 452 46.98 -12.80 7.27
C ASP A 452 48.08 -13.56 6.49
N GLY A 453 48.69 -12.92 5.49
CA GLY A 453 49.88 -13.40 4.77
C GLY A 453 49.56 -14.31 3.61
N CYS A 454 48.29 -14.42 3.22
CA CYS A 454 47.84 -15.25 2.12
C CYS A 454 47.27 -14.39 1.00
N PRO A 455 47.77 -14.53 -0.25
CA PRO A 455 47.22 -13.77 -1.36
C PRO A 455 45.77 -14.16 -1.65
N ASP A 456 44.90 -13.16 -1.76
CA ASP A 456 43.47 -13.29 -2.02
C ASP A 456 43.19 -13.05 -3.52
N LEU A 457 43.06 -14.14 -4.28
CA LEU A 457 42.88 -14.06 -5.74
C LEU A 457 41.43 -13.80 -6.21
N ASP A 458 40.48 -13.86 -5.28
CA ASP A 458 39.03 -13.64 -5.45
C ASP A 458 38.46 -13.19 -4.10
N ASN A 459 38.60 -11.89 -3.83
CA ASN A 459 38.30 -11.24 -2.55
C ASN A 459 36.84 -11.42 -2.09
N ASP A 460 35.87 -11.35 -3.01
CA ASP A 460 34.45 -11.50 -2.67
C ASP A 460 33.89 -12.92 -2.86
N ARG A 461 34.71 -13.83 -3.39
CA ARG A 461 34.47 -15.28 -3.52
C ARG A 461 33.28 -15.60 -4.39
N ASP A 462 33.05 -14.82 -5.43
CA ASP A 462 31.99 -15.06 -6.41
C ASP A 462 32.40 -16.00 -7.56
N GLY A 463 33.69 -16.32 -7.66
CA GLY A 463 34.30 -17.19 -8.65
C GLY A 463 34.94 -16.45 -9.84
N VAL A 464 34.94 -15.12 -9.84
CA VAL A 464 35.63 -14.25 -10.80
C VAL A 464 36.91 -13.71 -10.14
N PRO A 465 38.11 -14.02 -10.67
CA PRO A 465 39.35 -13.53 -10.06
C PRO A 465 39.45 -12.00 -10.11
N ASP A 466 39.97 -11.36 -9.06
CA ASP A 466 40.03 -9.90 -8.90
C ASP A 466 40.68 -9.17 -10.10
N ALA A 467 41.64 -9.83 -10.76
CA ALA A 467 42.32 -9.31 -11.95
C ALA A 467 41.40 -9.08 -13.16
N VAL A 468 40.25 -9.76 -13.21
CA VAL A 468 39.24 -9.64 -14.28
C VAL A 468 37.86 -9.21 -13.74
N ASP A 469 37.75 -9.01 -12.43
CA ASP A 469 36.55 -8.55 -11.75
C ASP A 469 36.42 -7.01 -11.83
N ALA A 470 35.24 -6.51 -12.20
CA ALA A 470 34.97 -5.07 -12.22
C ALA A 470 34.55 -4.51 -10.84
N CYS A 471 34.11 -5.37 -9.93
CA CYS A 471 33.74 -5.08 -8.54
C CYS A 471 34.40 -6.08 -7.55
N PRO A 472 35.74 -6.08 -7.40
CA PRO A 472 36.49 -7.06 -6.56
C PRO A 472 36.04 -7.28 -5.11
N LEU A 473 35.20 -6.40 -4.55
CA LEU A 473 34.77 -6.48 -3.15
C LEU A 473 33.25 -6.73 -3.01
N GLU A 474 32.53 -6.91 -4.12
CA GLU A 474 31.08 -7.05 -4.14
C GLU A 474 30.66 -8.24 -4.99
N ALA A 475 30.36 -9.36 -4.34
CA ALA A 475 30.01 -10.59 -5.04
C ALA A 475 28.88 -10.44 -6.08
N GLU A 476 29.11 -10.99 -7.27
CA GLU A 476 28.18 -11.01 -8.40
C GLU A 476 26.81 -11.59 -8.04
N THR A 477 25.77 -10.96 -8.58
CA THR A 477 24.38 -11.43 -8.46
C THR A 477 23.97 -12.16 -9.74
N ILE A 478 24.19 -13.48 -9.76
CA ILE A 478 23.82 -14.35 -10.90
C ILE A 478 22.30 -14.29 -11.15
N ASN A 479 21.89 -13.47 -12.11
CA ASN A 479 20.50 -13.13 -12.41
C ASN A 479 20.19 -13.07 -13.92
N GLY A 480 21.15 -13.45 -14.77
CA GLY A 480 21.01 -13.49 -16.22
C GLY A 480 21.28 -12.15 -16.90
N VAL A 481 21.83 -11.18 -16.17
CA VAL A 481 22.27 -9.89 -16.67
C VAL A 481 23.75 -9.82 -16.35
N LYS A 482 24.57 -9.72 -17.40
CA LYS A 482 26.03 -9.59 -17.36
C LYS A 482 26.76 -10.35 -16.26
N ASP A 483 26.36 -11.60 -16.00
CA ASP A 483 26.92 -12.42 -14.92
C ASP A 483 28.42 -12.83 -15.13
N GLU A 484 29.13 -12.16 -16.04
CA GLU A 484 30.54 -12.37 -16.37
C GLU A 484 31.42 -11.15 -16.04
N ASP A 485 30.85 -10.04 -15.52
CA ASP A 485 31.63 -8.83 -15.17
C ASP A 485 31.99 -8.71 -13.68
N GLY A 486 31.53 -9.63 -12.83
CA GLY A 486 31.90 -9.68 -11.40
C GLY A 486 31.19 -8.63 -10.54
N CYS A 487 30.16 -7.96 -11.09
CA CYS A 487 29.51 -6.84 -10.44
C CYS A 487 28.02 -7.11 -10.18
N PRO A 488 27.51 -6.88 -8.97
CA PRO A 488 26.12 -7.19 -8.64
C PRO A 488 25.14 -6.37 -9.47
N ASP A 489 24.49 -7.06 -10.40
CA ASP A 489 23.55 -6.41 -11.30
C ASP A 489 22.19 -6.10 -10.64
N LYS A 490 21.52 -5.04 -11.12
CA LYS A 490 20.21 -4.62 -10.59
C LYS A 490 19.12 -5.61 -10.97
N GLY A 491 18.77 -6.51 -10.05
CA GLY A 491 17.68 -7.46 -10.23
C GLY A 491 17.41 -8.28 -8.98
N LYS A 492 16.27 -8.98 -8.93
CA LYS A 492 16.06 -10.04 -7.92
C LYS A 492 16.55 -11.35 -8.52
N SER A 493 17.47 -12.03 -7.83
CA SER A 493 17.76 -13.42 -8.12
C SER A 493 16.59 -14.28 -7.62
N SER A 494 15.88 -14.91 -8.56
CA SER A 494 14.77 -15.83 -8.29
C SER A 494 15.26 -17.28 -8.20
N VAL A 495 16.59 -17.50 -8.17
CA VAL A 495 17.23 -18.81 -8.13
C VAL A 495 18.34 -18.79 -7.07
N ARG A 496 18.37 -19.79 -6.19
CA ARG A 496 19.45 -19.94 -5.21
C ARG A 496 19.89 -21.39 -5.07
N LEU A 497 21.14 -21.61 -4.70
CA LEU A 497 21.66 -22.93 -4.36
C LEU A 497 21.39 -23.23 -2.88
N GLU A 498 20.76 -24.38 -2.59
CA GLU A 498 20.56 -24.87 -1.23
C GLU A 498 21.03 -26.33 -1.13
N GLY A 499 22.28 -26.54 -0.74
CA GLY A 499 22.86 -27.88 -0.56
C GLY A 499 22.77 -28.73 -1.83
N SER A 500 21.86 -29.70 -1.85
CA SER A 500 21.67 -30.66 -2.96
C SER A 500 20.60 -30.26 -3.98
N ARG A 501 20.11 -29.01 -3.97
CA ARG A 501 19.05 -28.53 -4.89
C ARG A 501 19.28 -27.10 -5.36
N ILE A 502 18.76 -26.80 -6.55
CA ILE A 502 18.62 -25.45 -7.06
C ILE A 502 17.17 -25.01 -6.80
N VAL A 503 16.99 -24.07 -5.88
CA VAL A 503 15.68 -23.58 -5.46
C VAL A 503 15.28 -22.40 -6.32
N ILE A 504 14.17 -22.57 -7.03
CA ILE A 504 13.48 -21.49 -7.73
C ILE A 504 12.44 -20.85 -6.80
N LEU A 505 12.46 -19.53 -6.68
CA LEU A 505 11.51 -18.75 -5.86
C LEU A 505 10.21 -18.46 -6.61
N GLU A 506 10.23 -18.66 -7.92
CA GLU A 506 9.10 -18.50 -8.81
C GLU A 506 8.73 -19.82 -9.50
N LYS A 507 7.51 -19.91 -10.03
CA LYS A 507 7.03 -21.12 -10.71
C LYS A 507 7.33 -21.08 -12.20
N VAL A 508 7.71 -22.24 -12.75
CA VAL A 508 7.72 -22.45 -14.20
C VAL A 508 6.28 -22.68 -14.68
N TYR A 509 5.80 -21.80 -15.55
CA TYR A 509 4.44 -21.84 -16.06
C TYR A 509 4.37 -22.50 -17.44
N PHE A 510 3.35 -23.31 -17.62
CA PHE A 510 3.04 -23.98 -18.88
C PHE A 510 1.64 -23.62 -19.36
N ALA A 511 1.41 -23.69 -20.67
CA ALA A 511 0.06 -23.62 -21.22
C ALA A 511 -0.81 -24.77 -20.68
N THR A 512 -2.08 -24.49 -20.40
CA THR A 512 -3.01 -25.45 -19.77
C THR A 512 -3.09 -26.76 -20.55
N GLY A 513 -2.87 -27.88 -19.85
CA GLY A 513 -2.87 -29.23 -20.43
C GLY A 513 -1.75 -29.52 -21.44
N LYS A 514 -0.77 -28.62 -21.56
CA LYS A 514 0.36 -28.72 -22.49
C LYS A 514 1.71 -28.62 -21.77
N ASP A 515 2.75 -28.94 -22.51
CA ASP A 515 4.16 -28.88 -22.17
C ASP A 515 4.87 -27.61 -22.69
N VAL A 516 4.11 -26.68 -23.27
CA VAL A 516 4.61 -25.40 -23.79
C VAL A 516 4.89 -24.43 -22.64
N ILE A 517 6.15 -24.03 -22.46
CA ILE A 517 6.58 -23.04 -21.45
C ILE A 517 6.06 -21.66 -21.86
N LEU A 518 5.49 -20.90 -20.90
CA LEU A 518 4.99 -19.55 -21.16
C LEU A 518 6.11 -18.51 -21.09
N PRO A 519 6.03 -17.40 -21.87
CA PRO A 519 7.09 -16.37 -21.92
C PRO A 519 7.48 -15.78 -20.56
N LYS A 520 6.53 -15.70 -19.62
CA LYS A 520 6.79 -15.21 -18.25
C LYS A 520 7.77 -16.07 -17.44
N SER A 521 8.08 -17.29 -17.89
CA SER A 521 9.07 -18.16 -17.23
C SER A 521 10.43 -18.14 -17.91
N TYR A 522 10.60 -17.40 -19.01
CA TYR A 522 11.86 -17.38 -19.73
C TYR A 522 12.98 -16.69 -18.95
N SER A 523 12.68 -15.60 -18.23
CA SER A 523 13.65 -14.92 -17.36
C SER A 523 14.12 -15.83 -16.22
N LEU A 524 13.18 -16.50 -15.53
CA LEU A 524 13.50 -17.46 -14.48
C LEU A 524 14.38 -18.60 -15.00
N LEU A 525 14.05 -19.18 -16.15
CA LEU A 525 14.85 -20.26 -16.72
C LEU A 525 16.21 -19.79 -17.25
N ALA A 526 16.31 -18.54 -17.70
CA ALA A 526 17.60 -17.91 -18.03
C ALA A 526 18.48 -17.80 -16.77
N GLN A 527 17.92 -17.38 -15.64
CA GLN A 527 18.62 -17.37 -14.34
C GLN A 527 19.09 -18.76 -13.92
N VAL A 528 18.26 -19.79 -14.07
CA VAL A 528 18.67 -21.17 -13.79
C VAL A 528 19.84 -21.58 -14.69
N SER A 529 19.82 -21.20 -15.98
CA SER A 529 20.95 -21.46 -16.88
C SER A 529 22.21 -20.69 -16.49
N ALA A 530 22.09 -19.46 -15.98
CA ALA A 530 23.22 -18.65 -15.52
C ALA A 530 23.87 -19.30 -14.29
N VAL A 531 23.07 -19.67 -13.28
CA VAL A 531 23.55 -20.39 -12.09
C VAL A 531 24.28 -21.68 -12.47
N LEU A 532 23.75 -22.43 -13.43
CA LEU A 532 24.42 -23.65 -13.91
C LEU A 532 25.76 -23.35 -14.61
N LYS A 533 25.89 -22.24 -15.34
CA LYS A 533 27.14 -21.86 -16.00
C LYS A 533 28.19 -21.39 -15.00
N ALA A 534 27.80 -20.54 -14.05
CA ALA A 534 28.65 -20.05 -12.97
C ALA A 534 29.10 -21.17 -12.02
N ASN A 535 28.39 -22.30 -11.98
CA ASN A 535 28.71 -23.43 -11.12
C ASN A 535 29.12 -24.68 -11.93
N PRO A 536 30.31 -24.72 -12.56
CA PRO A 536 30.78 -25.86 -13.35
C PRO A 536 31.00 -27.13 -12.51
N GLN A 537 31.23 -27.01 -11.21
CA GLN A 537 31.31 -28.11 -10.24
C GLN A 537 30.01 -28.92 -10.15
N LEU A 538 28.87 -28.37 -10.56
CA LEU A 538 27.60 -29.11 -10.67
C LEU A 538 27.59 -29.95 -11.95
N GLU A 539 28.17 -31.15 -11.87
CA GLU A 539 28.32 -32.05 -13.02
C GLU A 539 26.98 -32.56 -13.57
N ARG A 540 25.99 -32.83 -12.71
CA ARG A 540 24.69 -33.35 -13.16
C ARG A 540 23.53 -32.87 -12.31
N VAL A 541 22.53 -32.28 -12.95
CA VAL A 541 21.28 -31.78 -12.35
C VAL A 541 20.08 -32.44 -13.02
N ARG A 542 19.13 -32.90 -12.21
CA ARG A 542 17.88 -33.51 -12.67
C ARG A 542 16.73 -32.52 -12.56
N VAL A 543 16.10 -32.25 -13.69
CA VAL A 543 14.86 -31.50 -13.85
C VAL A 543 13.69 -32.44 -13.57
N GLU A 544 12.93 -32.19 -12.52
CA GLU A 544 11.80 -33.01 -12.10
C GLU A 544 10.48 -32.30 -12.40
N GLY A 545 9.59 -32.96 -13.15
CA GLY A 545 8.24 -32.48 -13.43
C GLY A 545 7.21 -33.16 -12.54
N HIS A 546 6.29 -32.38 -11.96
CA HIS A 546 5.23 -32.88 -11.07
C HIS A 546 3.85 -32.33 -11.47
N THR A 547 2.79 -33.10 -11.24
CA THR A 547 1.38 -32.73 -11.49
C THR A 547 0.53 -32.84 -10.22
N ASP A 548 -0.72 -32.40 -10.31
CA ASP A 548 -1.76 -32.72 -9.32
C ASP A 548 -2.43 -34.07 -9.65
N ASP A 549 -3.42 -34.45 -8.85
CA ASP A 549 -4.22 -35.68 -8.99
C ASP A 549 -5.37 -35.59 -10.01
N GLN A 550 -5.38 -34.55 -10.85
CA GLN A 550 -6.47 -34.32 -11.79
C GLN A 550 -6.14 -34.95 -13.14
N GLY A 551 -6.72 -36.12 -13.40
CA GLY A 551 -6.50 -36.87 -14.63
C GLY A 551 -6.29 -38.35 -14.34
N SER A 552 -5.78 -39.10 -15.32
CA SER A 552 -5.25 -40.44 -15.05
C SER A 552 -3.76 -40.36 -14.72
N ASP A 553 -3.29 -41.21 -13.83
CA ASP A 553 -1.88 -41.33 -13.45
C ASP A 553 -0.97 -41.44 -14.68
N THR A 554 -1.42 -42.20 -15.69
CA THR A 554 -0.71 -42.38 -16.97
C THR A 554 -0.57 -41.09 -17.76
N SER A 555 -1.63 -40.28 -17.82
CA SER A 555 -1.62 -38.98 -18.50
C SER A 555 -0.77 -37.97 -17.73
N ASN A 556 -0.84 -38.01 -16.40
CA ASN A 556 -0.08 -37.14 -15.51
C ASN A 556 1.42 -37.43 -15.58
N LEU A 557 1.80 -38.71 -15.58
CA LEU A 557 3.19 -39.13 -15.75
C LEU A 557 3.76 -38.67 -17.10
N ASP A 558 3.05 -38.94 -18.19
CA ASP A 558 3.44 -38.55 -19.55
C ASP A 558 3.54 -37.02 -19.72
N LEU A 559 2.56 -36.26 -19.20
CA LEU A 559 2.60 -34.80 -19.22
C LEU A 559 3.77 -34.23 -18.42
N SER A 560 4.01 -34.76 -17.22
CA SER A 560 5.13 -34.34 -16.37
C SER A 560 6.48 -34.60 -17.01
N GLN A 561 6.64 -35.73 -17.71
CA GLN A 561 7.87 -36.08 -18.42
C GLN A 561 8.12 -35.13 -19.60
N ARG A 562 7.09 -34.84 -20.41
CA ARG A 562 7.23 -33.88 -21.52
C ARG A 562 7.59 -32.48 -21.03
N ARG A 563 7.00 -32.03 -19.93
CA ARG A 563 7.33 -30.74 -19.30
C ARG A 563 8.79 -30.69 -18.84
N ALA A 564 9.25 -31.73 -18.15
CA ALA A 564 10.65 -31.83 -17.74
C ALA A 564 11.61 -31.82 -18.95
N ASN A 565 11.24 -32.53 -20.03
CA ASN A 565 12.01 -32.54 -21.28
C ASN A 565 12.08 -31.14 -21.92
N ASN A 566 10.97 -30.42 -22.01
CA ASN A 566 10.95 -29.07 -22.60
C ASN A 566 11.74 -28.06 -21.78
N VAL A 567 11.72 -28.16 -20.44
CA VAL A 567 12.56 -27.32 -19.58
C VAL A 567 14.04 -27.63 -19.81
N ARG A 568 14.41 -28.92 -19.87
CA ARG A 568 15.77 -29.33 -20.24
C ARG A 568 16.18 -28.77 -21.61
N GLU A 569 15.34 -28.90 -22.62
CA GLU A 569 15.62 -28.36 -23.96
C GLU A 569 15.80 -26.84 -23.96
N PHE A 570 15.01 -26.12 -23.16
CA PHE A 570 15.15 -24.67 -23.00
C PHE A 570 16.51 -24.30 -22.39
N LEU A 571 16.93 -25.00 -21.32
CA LEU A 571 18.23 -24.77 -20.68
C LEU A 571 19.40 -25.11 -21.61
N VAL A 572 19.27 -26.18 -22.41
CA VAL A 572 20.27 -26.52 -23.45
C VAL A 572 20.37 -25.42 -24.49
N LYS A 573 19.24 -24.92 -25.00
CA LYS A 573 19.23 -23.79 -25.96
C LYS A 573 19.81 -22.50 -25.37
N SER A 574 19.76 -22.35 -24.05
CA SER A 574 20.32 -21.21 -23.31
C SER A 574 21.82 -21.36 -23.02
N GLY A 575 22.44 -22.47 -23.45
CA GLY A 575 23.88 -22.71 -23.37
C GLY A 575 24.32 -23.66 -22.25
N THR A 576 23.40 -24.36 -21.59
CA THR A 576 23.77 -25.42 -20.64
C THR A 576 24.11 -26.71 -21.40
N ALA A 577 25.21 -27.38 -21.04
CA ALA A 577 25.63 -28.61 -21.69
C ALA A 577 24.58 -29.75 -21.49
N PRO A 578 24.14 -30.45 -22.56
CA PRO A 578 23.08 -31.47 -22.48
C PRO A 578 23.35 -32.63 -21.52
N GLU A 579 24.61 -32.98 -21.32
CA GLU A 579 25.12 -34.04 -20.43
C GLU A 579 24.98 -33.68 -18.95
N ARG A 580 24.91 -32.38 -18.63
CA ARG A 580 24.69 -31.88 -17.26
C ARG A 580 23.24 -31.95 -16.83
N LEU A 581 22.32 -32.24 -17.75
CA LEU A 581 20.87 -32.18 -17.50
C LEU A 581 20.19 -33.52 -17.76
N GLU A 582 19.48 -34.00 -16.74
CA GLU A 582 18.57 -35.14 -16.82
C GLU A 582 17.12 -34.65 -16.62
N ALA A 583 16.15 -35.22 -17.32
CA ALA A 583 14.74 -34.86 -17.18
C ALA A 583 13.89 -36.07 -16.77
N VAL A 584 13.14 -35.95 -15.67
CA VAL A 584 12.30 -37.03 -15.13
C VAL A 584 10.92 -36.49 -14.74
N GLY A 585 9.87 -37.10 -15.26
CA GLY A 585 8.49 -36.85 -14.84
C GLY A 585 8.06 -37.79 -13.72
N TYR A 586 7.46 -37.27 -12.66
CA TYR A 586 6.92 -38.05 -11.54
C TYR A 586 5.38 -38.10 -11.51
N GLY A 587 4.70 -37.38 -12.40
CA GLY A 587 3.26 -37.20 -12.34
C GLY A 587 2.82 -36.72 -10.96
N GLU A 588 1.85 -37.39 -10.37
CA GLU A 588 1.31 -37.09 -9.04
C GLU A 588 1.96 -37.88 -7.90
N ALA A 589 2.99 -38.69 -8.18
CA ALA A 589 3.55 -39.64 -7.21
C ALA A 589 4.32 -38.99 -6.04
N LYS A 590 4.72 -37.72 -6.18
CA LYS A 590 5.47 -36.95 -5.18
C LYS A 590 4.79 -35.61 -4.84
N PRO A 591 3.63 -35.64 -4.16
CA PRO A 591 2.93 -34.41 -3.76
C PRO A 591 3.68 -33.74 -2.59
N VAL A 592 3.76 -32.41 -2.63
CA VAL A 592 4.28 -31.58 -1.54
C VAL A 592 3.18 -31.05 -0.63
N GLU A 593 1.94 -31.04 -1.12
CA GLU A 593 0.76 -30.64 -0.35
C GLU A 593 -0.45 -31.53 -0.72
N SER A 594 -1.50 -31.51 0.10
CA SER A 594 -2.72 -32.29 -0.16
C SER A 594 -3.43 -31.84 -1.45
N ASN A 595 -3.67 -32.79 -2.36
CA ASN A 595 -4.46 -32.56 -3.56
C ASN A 595 -5.96 -32.28 -3.29
N ALA A 596 -6.43 -32.41 -2.04
CA ALA A 596 -7.81 -32.09 -1.68
C ALA A 596 -8.15 -30.61 -1.90
N THR A 597 -7.16 -29.72 -1.79
CA THR A 597 -7.36 -28.27 -1.91
C THR A 597 -6.86 -27.74 -3.25
N THR A 598 -7.51 -26.70 -3.78
CA THR A 598 -7.04 -26.01 -5.00
C THR A 598 -5.62 -25.48 -4.83
N ARG A 599 -5.27 -24.98 -3.64
CA ARG A 599 -3.92 -24.52 -3.32
C ARG A 599 -2.91 -25.66 -3.37
N GLY A 600 -3.21 -26.80 -2.73
CA GLY A 600 -2.30 -27.93 -2.72
C GLY A 600 -2.09 -28.54 -4.10
N ARG A 601 -3.14 -28.62 -4.93
CA ARG A 601 -2.99 -29.01 -6.35
C ARG A 601 -2.12 -28.03 -7.13
N GLU A 602 -2.27 -26.73 -6.90
CA GLU A 602 -1.44 -25.70 -7.54
C GLU A 602 0.02 -25.75 -7.07
N ASN A 603 0.28 -26.18 -5.84
CA ASN A 603 1.64 -26.38 -5.35
C ASN A 603 2.25 -27.69 -5.85
N ASN A 604 1.44 -28.75 -6.04
CA ASN A 604 1.92 -30.00 -6.61
C ASN A 604 2.31 -29.87 -8.09
N ARG A 605 1.62 -29.01 -8.86
CA ARG A 605 1.99 -28.64 -10.24
C ARG A 605 3.25 -27.76 -10.25
N ARG A 606 4.43 -28.37 -10.32
CA ARG A 606 5.72 -27.65 -10.21
C ARG A 606 6.85 -28.33 -11.00
N VAL A 607 7.95 -27.61 -11.12
CA VAL A 607 9.23 -28.10 -11.62
C VAL A 607 10.28 -27.91 -10.53
N GLU A 608 11.13 -28.90 -10.33
CA GLU A 608 12.23 -28.86 -9.36
C GLU A 608 13.56 -29.19 -10.03
N PHE A 609 14.66 -28.73 -9.44
CA PHE A 609 16.02 -28.96 -9.93
C PHE A 609 16.86 -29.57 -8.80
N ASN A 610 17.17 -30.86 -8.92
CA ASN A 610 17.93 -31.60 -7.90
C ASN A 610 19.33 -31.92 -8.40
N ILE A 611 20.34 -31.66 -7.57
CA ILE A 611 21.74 -31.95 -7.91
C ILE A 611 21.96 -33.45 -7.71
N VAL A 612 22.40 -34.12 -8.77
CA VAL A 612 22.64 -35.57 -8.81
C VAL A 612 24.12 -35.89 -8.60
N LYS A 613 25.01 -35.03 -9.12
CA LYS A 613 26.46 -35.19 -9.00
C LYS A 613 27.13 -33.83 -8.95
N THR A 614 28.06 -33.68 -8.01
CA THR A 614 28.98 -32.55 -7.87
C THR A 614 30.40 -33.10 -8.02
N ALA A 615 31.33 -32.31 -8.57
CA ALA A 615 32.74 -32.64 -8.57
C ALA A 615 33.24 -32.76 -7.12
N GLU A 616 34.02 -33.80 -6.80
CA GLU A 616 34.69 -33.88 -5.50
C GLU A 616 35.70 -32.72 -5.42
N PRO A 617 35.78 -32.00 -4.28
CA PRO A 617 36.73 -30.90 -4.13
C PRO A 617 38.14 -31.45 -4.33
N SER A 618 38.85 -30.91 -5.30
CA SER A 618 40.28 -31.16 -5.49
C SER A 618 40.97 -30.75 -4.18
N ALA A 619 41.81 -31.63 -3.63
CA ALA A 619 42.49 -31.50 -2.34
C ALA A 619 43.54 -30.36 -2.25
N ARG A 620 43.30 -29.22 -2.91
CA ARG A 620 44.12 -28.00 -2.83
C ARG A 620 43.46 -26.88 -2.04
N GLU A 621 42.19 -27.01 -1.67
CA GLU A 621 41.39 -25.92 -1.09
C GLU A 621 40.79 -26.29 0.28
N ALA A 622 41.44 -27.24 0.96
CA ALA A 622 41.08 -27.63 2.31
C ALA A 622 42.35 -27.67 3.15
N THR A 623 42.84 -26.49 3.52
CA THR A 623 43.62 -26.34 4.75
C THR A 623 42.81 -25.40 5.66
N PRO A 624 42.39 -25.86 6.85
CA PRO A 624 41.46 -25.16 7.72
C PRO A 624 42.05 -23.95 8.44
#